data_AF-A0A2V8PTY2-F1
#
_entry.id   AF-A0A2V8PTY2-F1
#
_cell.length_a   1.000
_cell.length_b   1.000
_cell.length_c   1.000
_cell.angle_alpha   90.00
_cell.angle_beta   90.00
_cell.angle_gamma   90.00
#
_symmetry.space_group_name_H-M   'P 1'
#
loop_
_entity.id
_entity.type
_entity.pdbx_description
1 polymer ?
#
loop_
_entity_poly.entity_id
_entity_poly.type
_entity_poly.pdbx_seq_one_letter_code
_entity_poly.pdbx_strand_id
1 'polypeptide(L)' 'MLKEFKEFVARANVIDLAVAVIIGAAFGKIVTSLVEGLIMPPIGLLLGKVDFSSLFLVLDHSKGQPLSLADAKTKGIP' A
#
# COMPACT_ATOMS: atom_id res chain seq x y z
N MET A 1 20.07 -3.43 -33.82
CA MET A 1 19.22 -3.42 -32.61
C MET A 1 19.38 -2.17 -31.75
N LEU A 2 20.57 -1.84 -31.24
CA LEU A 2 20.79 -0.66 -30.38
C LEU A 2 20.47 0.68 -31.08
N LYS A 3 20.74 0.76 -32.40
CA LYS A 3 20.45 1.95 -33.19
C LYS A 3 18.94 2.11 -33.45
N GLU A 4 18.24 1.04 -33.84
CA GLU A 4 16.77 1.10 -33.99
C GLU A 4 16.06 1.31 -32.65
N PHE A 5 16.60 0.79 -31.53
CA PHE A 5 16.09 1.08 -30.20
C PHE A 5 16.24 2.56 -29.87
N LYS A 6 17.42 3.16 -30.09
CA LYS A 6 17.63 4.59 -29.87
C LYS A 6 16.69 5.45 -30.71
N GLU A 7 16.48 5.10 -31.99
CA GLU A 7 15.48 5.77 -32.84
C GLU A 7 14.04 5.54 -32.35
N PHE A 8 13.74 4.37 -31.77
CA PHE A 8 12.45 4.09 -31.16
C PHE A 8 12.19 4.94 -29.93
N VAL A 9 13.14 5.00 -28.98
CA VAL A 9 12.99 5.81 -27.76
C VAL A 9 13.09 7.30 -28.07
N ALA A 10 13.82 7.74 -29.09
CA ALA A 10 13.91 9.15 -29.47
C ALA A 10 12.57 9.73 -30.00
N ARG A 11 11.56 8.90 -30.24
CA ARG A 11 10.22 9.36 -30.56
C ARG A 11 9.60 10.04 -29.34
N ALA A 12 9.16 11.29 -29.51
CA ALA A 12 8.59 12.10 -28.44
C ALA A 12 7.44 11.40 -27.69
N ASN A 13 6.54 10.71 -28.41
CA ASN A 13 5.42 10.00 -27.79
C ASN A 13 5.84 8.86 -26.84
N VAL A 14 7.00 8.23 -27.04
CA VAL A 14 7.52 7.15 -26.18
C VAL A 14 8.21 7.73 -24.95
N ILE A 15 8.99 8.80 -25.11
CA ILE A 15 9.65 9.48 -23.97
C ILE A 15 8.61 10.07 -23.04
N ASP A 16 7.66 10.83 -23.57
CA ASP A 16 6.67 11.53 -22.76
C ASP A 16 5.79 10.55 -21.99
N LEU A 17 5.41 9.43 -22.61
CA LEU A 17 4.69 8.35 -21.94
C LEU A 17 5.53 7.70 -20.83
N ALA A 18 6.80 7.41 -21.08
CA ALA A 18 7.69 6.80 -20.08
C ALA A 18 7.89 7.73 -18.88
N VAL A 19 8.07 9.03 -19.13
CA VAL A 19 8.19 10.05 -18.07
C VAL A 19 6.91 10.14 -17.25
N ALA A 20 5.73 10.15 -17.91
CA ALA A 20 4.45 10.19 -17.22
C ALA A 20 4.24 8.99 -16.28
N VAL A 21 4.59 7.78 -16.73
CA VAL A 21 4.48 6.56 -15.92
C VAL A 21 5.43 6.59 -14.73
N ILE A 22 6.68 7.03 -14.92
CA ILE A 22 7.67 7.11 -13.84
C ILE A 22 7.23 8.13 -12.78
N ILE A 23 6.77 9.31 -13.21
CA ILE A 23 6.26 10.34 -12.31
C ILE A 23 5.01 9.82 -11.57
N GLY A 24 4.06 9.19 -12.27
CA GLY A 24 2.86 8.62 -11.65
C GLY A 24 3.19 7.56 -10.59
N ALA A 25 4.14 6.67 -10.88
CA ALA A 25 4.58 5.63 -9.95
C ALA A 25 5.31 6.21 -8.72
N ALA A 26 6.15 7.22 -8.91
CA ALA A 26 6.87 7.88 -7.83
C ALA A 26 5.95 8.75 -6.95
N PHE A 27 5.04 9.50 -7.59
CA PHE A 27 4.13 10.41 -6.90
C PHE A 27 3.12 9.65 -6.02
N GLY A 28 2.71 8.44 -6.42
CA GLY A 28 1.88 7.57 -5.59
C GLY A 28 2.49 7.33 -4.19
N LYS A 29 3.80 7.04 -4.12
CA LYS A 29 4.48 6.85 -2.82
C LYS A 29 4.50 8.11 -1.96
N ILE A 30 4.64 9.28 -2.58
CA ILE A 30 4.61 10.58 -1.89
C ILE A 30 3.22 10.79 -1.28
N VAL A 31 2.17 10.54 -2.07
CA VAL A 31 0.78 10.65 -1.60
C VAL A 31 0.50 9.65 -0.48
N THR A 32 0.93 8.39 -0.62
CA THR A 32 0.77 7.37 0.44
C THR A 32 1.44 7.80 1.74
N SER A 33 2.70 8.25 1.70
CA SER A 33 3.41 8.68 2.91
C SER A 33 2.76 9.91 3.56
N LEU A 34 2.21 10.83 2.75
CA LEU A 34 1.45 11.97 3.26
C LEU A 34 0.14 11.54 3.93
N VAL A 35 -0.59 10.61 3.31
CA VAL A 35 -1.85 10.08 3.86
C VAL A 35 -1.58 9.37 5.19
N GLU A 36 -0.58 8.49 5.24
CA GLU A 36 -0.21 7.74 6.43
C GLU A 36 0.34 8.64 7.55
N GLY A 37 1.18 9.62 7.21
CA GLY A 37 1.86 10.46 8.20
C GLY A 37 1.02 11.62 8.73
N LEU A 38 0.10 12.18 7.93
CA LEU A 38 -0.60 13.42 8.26
C LEU A 38 -2.12 13.28 8.30
N ILE A 39 -2.71 12.44 7.45
CA ILE A 39 -4.18 12.31 7.33
C ILE A 39 -4.71 11.18 8.22
N MET A 40 -4.03 10.05 8.27
CA MET A 40 -4.40 8.89 9.09
C MET A 40 -4.40 9.17 10.61
N PRO A 41 -3.48 9.96 11.21
CA PRO A 41 -3.50 10.18 12.66
C PRO A 41 -4.75 10.93 13.16
N PRO A 42 -5.19 12.04 12.53
CA PRO A 42 -6.46 12.69 12.89
C PRO A 42 -7.69 11.80 12.65
N ILE A 43 -7.72 11.05 11.53
CA ILE A 43 -8.81 10.12 11.22
C ILE A 43 -8.85 8.96 12.22
N GLY A 44 -7.69 8.40 12.57
CA GLY A 44 -7.55 7.33 13.57
C GLY A 44 -7.89 7.80 14.99
N LEU A 45 -7.69 9.08 15.31
CA LEU A 45 -8.16 9.69 16.55
C LEU A 45 -9.69 9.88 16.55
N LEU A 46 -10.28 10.35 15.45
CA LEU A 46 -11.72 10.57 15.32
C LEU A 46 -12.53 9.25 15.27
N LEU A 47 -11.97 8.20 14.65
CA LEU A 47 -12.55 6.86 14.60
C LEU A 47 -12.17 5.99 15.82
N GLY A 48 -11.45 6.53 16.81
CA GLY A 48 -11.28 5.92 18.12
C GLY A 48 -10.24 4.80 18.22
N LYS A 49 -8.98 5.04 17.82
CA LYS A 49 -7.84 4.10 17.99
C LYS A 49 -8.04 2.74 17.33
N VAL A 50 -8.75 2.70 16.21
CA VAL A 50 -8.85 1.53 15.36
C VAL A 50 -7.54 1.43 14.58
N ASP A 51 -6.58 0.70 15.13
CA ASP A 51 -5.35 0.34 14.43
C ASP A 51 -5.71 -0.69 13.34
N PHE A 52 -5.97 -0.21 12.13
CA PHE A 52 -6.29 -1.04 10.96
C PHE A 52 -5.16 -2.02 10.58
N SER A 53 -3.95 -1.82 11.11
CA SER A 53 -2.86 -2.78 10.97
C SER A 53 -3.01 -3.97 11.93
N SER A 54 -3.80 -3.83 13.00
CA SER A 54 -4.04 -4.87 14.00
C SER A 54 -5.53 -5.24 14.17
N LEU A 55 -6.42 -4.76 13.29
CA LEU A 55 -7.82 -5.16 13.32
C LEU A 55 -8.00 -6.56 12.72
N PHE A 56 -8.16 -7.54 13.58
CA PHE A 56 -8.74 -8.83 13.24
C PHE A 56 -9.98 -9.05 14.07
N LEU A 57 -11.01 -9.60 13.43
CA LEU A 57 -12.26 -9.96 14.06
C LEU A 57 -12.30 -11.48 14.09
N VAL A 58 -12.13 -12.07 15.28
CA VAL A 58 -12.10 -13.53 15.44
C VAL A 58 -13.49 -14.07 15.13
N LEU A 59 -13.65 -14.76 13.99
CA LEU A 59 -14.94 -15.29 13.56
C LEU A 59 -15.29 -16.61 14.26
N ASP A 60 -14.28 -17.31 14.81
CA ASP A 60 -14.45 -18.57 15.56
C ASP A 60 -13.80 -18.49 16.95
N HIS A 61 -14.63 -18.53 18.00
CA HIS A 61 -14.22 -18.44 19.40
C HIS A 61 -13.92 -19.82 20.03
N SER A 62 -13.99 -20.91 19.27
CA SER A 62 -13.87 -22.29 19.80
C SER A 62 -12.46 -22.66 20.27
N LYS A 63 -11.42 -21.88 19.91
CA LYS A 63 -10.00 -22.21 20.20
C LYS A 63 -9.30 -21.22 21.16
N GLY A 64 -10.10 -20.43 21.89
CA GLY A 64 -9.63 -19.43 22.84
C GLY A 64 -9.28 -18.09 22.19
N GLN A 65 -9.32 -17.00 22.98
CA GLN A 65 -9.09 -15.63 22.50
C GLN A 65 -7.58 -15.42 22.19
N PRO A 66 -7.19 -15.14 20.93
CA PRO A 66 -5.82 -14.79 20.60
C PRO A 66 -5.54 -13.34 21.00
N LEU A 67 -4.41 -13.12 21.69
CA LEU A 67 -3.96 -11.80 22.16
C LEU A 67 -3.29 -10.99 21.02
N SER A 68 -2.99 -11.60 19.87
CA SER A 68 -2.33 -10.93 18.74
C SER A 68 -2.64 -11.59 17.38
N LEU A 69 -2.46 -10.82 16.28
CA LEU A 69 -2.58 -11.28 14.88
C LEU A 69 -1.68 -12.49 14.56
N ALA A 70 -0.48 -12.53 15.17
CA ALA A 70 0.47 -13.61 14.98
C ALA A 70 -0.04 -14.93 15.60
N ASP A 71 -0.78 -14.85 16.71
CA ASP A 71 -1.36 -16.02 17.38
C ASP A 71 -2.63 -16.53 16.68
N ALA A 72 -3.44 -15.62 16.09
CA ALA A 72 -4.61 -16.00 15.29
C ALA A 72 -4.21 -16.72 14.00
N LYS A 73 -3.17 -16.21 13.31
CA LYS A 73 -2.66 -16.77 12.05
C LYS A 73 -1.95 -18.12 12.25
N THR A 74 -1.25 -18.31 13.37
CA THR A 74 -0.60 -19.59 13.71
C THR A 74 -1.60 -20.65 14.19
N LYS A 75 -2.69 -20.24 14.86
CA LYS A 75 -3.78 -21.15 15.26
C LYS A 75 -4.80 -21.44 14.15
N GLY A 76 -4.65 -20.81 12.98
CA GLY A 76 -5.51 -21.01 11.82
C GLY A 76 -6.96 -20.59 12.07
N ILE A 77 -7.15 -19.56 12.90
CA ILE A 77 -8.47 -19.00 13.20
C ILE A 77 -8.71 -17.87 12.18
N PRO A 78 -9.75 -17.97 11.32
CA PRO A 78 -10.08 -16.94 10.35
C PRO A 78 -10.58 -15.65 11.00
#